data_AF-A0A9W6VUM2-F1
#
_entry.id   AF-A0A9W6VUM2-F1
#
_cell.length_a   1.000
_cell.length_b   1.000
_cell.length_c   1.000
_cell.angle_alpha   90.00
_cell.angle_beta   90.00
_cell.angle_gamma   90.00
#
_symmetry.space_group_name_H-M   'P 1'
#
loop_
_entity.id
_entity.type
_entity.pdbx_description
1 polymer ?
#
loop_
_entity_poly.entity_id
_entity_poly.type
_entity_poly.pdbx_seq_one_letter_code
_entity_poly.pdbx_strand_id
1 'polypeptide(L)'
;MRRLTIVAGVLAGVVVLGGGAFALFHDDEPFTVSRYRAMCDKPHGFKQAAARSATQPHPVFVYGYWNVREDHPEAFGAGALDVWDPADPAKVQLVACVDTAGRGAFVKRCDYTAQSGPIDGPLGGPGGPTGNYSVDLYKTEFRVTLYAARTGARVATARFSGDRFGADEDENGDPCSPATVVHANDPRGSVREGIPYIRQIRDALTPYVTH
;
A
#
# COMPACT_ATOMS: atom_id res chain seq x y z
N MET A 1 84.28 17.17 -42.17
CA MET A 1 83.56 17.08 -43.46
C MET A 1 82.16 16.50 -43.21
N ARG A 2 81.15 17.11 -43.87
CA ARG A 2 79.78 16.63 -44.14
C ARG A 2 78.81 16.31 -42.98
N ARG A 3 77.79 17.18 -42.88
CA ARG A 3 76.43 16.92 -42.38
C ARG A 3 75.81 15.73 -43.14
N LEU A 4 75.03 14.89 -42.47
CA LEU A 4 73.88 14.25 -43.10
C LEU A 4 72.74 14.01 -42.10
N THR A 5 71.64 14.67 -42.44
CA THR A 5 70.31 14.66 -41.88
C THR A 5 69.71 13.24 -41.91
N ILE A 6 69.13 12.78 -40.79
CA ILE A 6 68.16 11.68 -40.82
C ILE A 6 66.77 12.27 -40.65
N VAL A 7 65.95 12.03 -41.66
CA VAL A 7 64.54 12.36 -41.77
C VAL A 7 63.72 11.12 -41.36
N ALA A 8 62.49 11.40 -40.88
CA ALA A 8 61.31 10.53 -40.80
C ALA A 8 61.20 9.57 -39.61
N GLY A 9 60.15 9.84 -38.82
CA GLY A 9 59.61 8.94 -37.82
C GLY A 9 58.40 9.54 -37.13
N VAL A 10 57.39 9.96 -37.90
CA VAL A 10 56.05 10.25 -37.37
C VAL A 10 55.45 8.92 -36.92
N LEU A 11 55.33 8.72 -35.61
CA LEU A 11 54.39 7.76 -35.03
C LEU A 11 53.51 8.51 -34.05
N ALA A 12 52.31 8.82 -34.55
CA ALA A 12 51.19 9.35 -33.81
C ALA A 12 50.77 8.33 -32.74
N GLY A 13 51.12 8.61 -31.48
CA GLY A 13 50.52 7.96 -30.32
C GLY A 13 49.32 8.78 -29.87
N VAL A 14 48.13 8.43 -30.36
CA VAL A 14 46.86 8.92 -29.83
C VAL A 14 46.72 8.37 -28.40
N VAL A 15 47.03 9.18 -27.40
CA VAL A 15 46.57 8.93 -26.03
C VAL A 15 45.10 9.31 -26.02
N VAL A 16 44.23 8.33 -26.29
CA VAL A 16 42.79 8.47 -26.03
C VAL A 16 42.67 8.65 -24.53
N LEU A 17 42.46 9.89 -24.10
CA LEU A 17 41.93 10.24 -22.79
C LEU A 17 40.50 9.67 -22.73
N GLY A 18 40.41 8.35 -22.51
CA GLY A 18 39.18 7.65 -22.13
C GLY A 18 38.82 8.02 -20.69
N GLY A 19 38.60 9.32 -20.45
CA GLY A 19 37.95 9.80 -19.25
C GLY A 19 36.52 9.29 -19.30
N GLY A 20 36.25 8.25 -18.52
CA GLY A 20 34.92 7.68 -18.37
C GLY A 20 33.95 8.75 -17.89
N ALA A 21 33.14 9.26 -18.81
CA ALA A 21 31.88 9.89 -18.46
C ALA A 21 30.91 8.76 -18.12
N PHE A 22 31.04 8.18 -16.93
CA PHE A 22 29.88 7.62 -16.26
C PHE A 22 29.01 8.82 -15.93
N ALA A 23 28.12 9.16 -16.87
CA ALA A 23 26.97 10.00 -16.58
C ALA A 23 26.22 9.30 -15.45
N LEU A 24 26.43 9.79 -14.23
CA LEU A 24 25.57 9.55 -13.09
C LEU A 24 24.23 10.17 -13.46
N PHE A 25 23.38 9.39 -14.12
CA PHE A 25 21.95 9.64 -14.13
C PHE A 25 21.47 9.42 -12.70
N HIS A 26 21.64 10.44 -11.86
CA HIS A 26 20.82 10.58 -10.68
C HIS A 26 19.45 10.96 -11.22
N ASP A 27 18.52 10.00 -11.18
CA ASP A 27 17.10 10.31 -11.25
C ASP A 27 16.81 11.24 -10.06
N ASP A 28 16.87 12.55 -10.29
CA ASP A 28 16.58 13.62 -9.33
C ASP A 28 15.06 13.72 -9.04
N GLU A 29 14.35 12.57 -9.05
CA GLU A 29 12.98 12.57 -8.57
C GLU A 29 13.02 12.73 -7.04
N PRO A 30 12.31 13.73 -6.48
CA PRO A 30 12.28 13.93 -5.05
C PRO A 30 11.77 12.67 -4.35
N PHE A 31 12.42 12.28 -3.27
CA PHE A 31 11.95 11.15 -2.47
C PHE A 31 10.55 11.47 -1.93
N THR A 32 9.58 10.61 -2.20
CA THR A 32 8.19 10.75 -1.75
C THR A 32 7.83 9.69 -0.72
N VAL A 33 6.78 9.95 0.08
CA VAL A 33 6.31 9.03 1.13
C VAL A 33 5.98 7.63 0.59
N SER A 34 5.43 7.55 -0.62
CA SER A 34 5.08 6.27 -1.25
C SER A 34 6.30 5.35 -1.48
N ARG A 35 7.52 5.88 -1.54
CA ARG A 35 8.76 5.09 -1.67
C ARG A 35 9.02 4.21 -0.43
N TYR A 36 8.44 4.53 0.74
CA TYR A 36 8.52 3.68 1.93
C TYR A 36 7.87 2.31 1.74
N ARG A 37 6.99 2.13 0.75
CA ARG A 37 6.39 0.82 0.44
C ARG A 37 7.43 -0.28 0.19
N ALA A 38 8.61 0.08 -0.33
CA ALA A 38 9.67 -0.87 -0.61
C ALA A 38 10.21 -1.55 0.66
N MET A 39 9.99 -0.96 1.84
CA MET A 39 10.26 -1.61 3.13
C MET A 39 9.48 -2.91 3.30
N CYS A 40 8.26 -2.98 2.76
CA CYS A 40 7.36 -4.12 2.93
C CYS A 40 7.76 -5.32 2.08
N ASP A 41 8.40 -5.08 0.93
CA ASP A 41 8.95 -6.13 0.08
C ASP A 41 10.35 -6.58 0.56
N LYS A 42 11.19 -5.61 0.93
CA LYS A 42 12.57 -5.86 1.38
C LYS A 42 12.95 -4.86 2.48
N PRO A 43 12.92 -5.24 3.77
CA PRO A 43 13.21 -4.32 4.86
C PRO A 43 14.61 -3.69 4.75
N HIS A 44 14.67 -2.35 4.75
CA HIS A 44 15.91 -1.57 4.72
C HIS A 44 15.68 -0.14 5.21
N GLY A 45 16.72 0.52 5.72
CA GLY A 45 16.61 1.89 6.21
C GLY A 45 16.60 2.95 5.11
N PHE A 46 15.84 4.03 5.35
CA PHE A 46 15.77 5.22 4.49
C PHE A 46 16.43 6.41 5.20
N LYS A 47 17.47 6.98 4.62
CA LYS A 47 18.24 8.07 5.26
C LYS A 47 17.44 9.37 5.42
N GLN A 48 16.43 9.56 4.57
CA GLN A 48 15.53 10.70 4.55
C GLN A 48 14.57 10.68 5.74
N ALA A 49 14.26 9.50 6.29
CA ALA A 49 13.32 9.34 7.39
C ALA A 49 13.82 9.95 8.70
N ALA A 50 12.88 10.40 9.54
CA ALA A 50 13.18 10.78 10.91
C ALA A 50 13.68 9.56 11.70
N ALA A 51 14.62 9.81 12.61
CA ALA A 51 14.92 8.82 13.64
C ALA A 51 13.68 8.64 14.53
N ARG A 52 13.42 7.42 14.96
CA ARG A 52 12.34 7.15 15.91
C ARG A 52 12.63 7.89 17.21
N SER A 53 11.72 8.75 17.65
CA SER A 53 11.86 9.48 18.91
C SER A 53 11.69 8.53 20.11
N ALA A 54 12.20 8.96 21.27
CA ALA A 54 11.96 8.26 22.53
C ALA A 54 10.56 8.56 23.10
N THR A 55 9.96 9.66 22.67
CA THR A 55 8.63 10.12 23.07
C THR A 55 7.70 10.13 21.86
N GLN A 56 6.44 9.81 22.11
CA GLN A 56 5.38 9.87 21.12
C GLN A 56 4.90 11.30 20.84
N PRO A 57 4.18 11.52 19.72
CA PRO A 57 3.78 10.53 18.70
C PRO A 57 4.92 10.12 17.75
N HIS A 58 4.80 8.93 17.14
CA HIS A 58 5.71 8.44 16.11
C HIS A 58 5.00 8.44 14.74
N PRO A 59 5.21 9.45 13.87
CA PRO A 59 4.57 9.50 12.57
C PRO A 59 4.81 8.23 11.73
N VAL A 60 3.74 7.67 11.18
CA VAL A 60 3.73 6.37 10.53
C VAL A 60 3.23 6.48 9.10
N PHE A 61 3.94 5.85 8.17
CA PHE A 61 3.41 5.51 6.86
C PHE A 61 2.83 4.09 6.91
N VAL A 62 1.58 3.93 6.50
CA VAL A 62 0.90 2.62 6.46
C VAL A 62 0.72 2.20 5.01
N TYR A 63 1.23 1.02 4.67
CA TYR A 63 1.12 0.45 3.33
C TYR A 63 0.11 -0.71 3.31
N GLY A 64 -0.74 -0.69 2.28
CA GLY A 64 -1.90 -1.58 2.14
C GLY A 64 -3.13 -1.00 2.85
N TYR A 65 -4.33 -1.27 2.36
CA TYR A 65 -5.66 -0.95 2.94
C TYR A 65 -5.82 0.40 3.68
N TRP A 66 -5.00 1.41 3.36
CA TRP A 66 -4.88 2.66 4.10
C TRP A 66 -4.74 3.81 3.11
N ASN A 67 -5.88 4.38 2.72
CA ASN A 67 -5.96 5.52 1.81
C ASN A 67 -6.72 6.67 2.50
N VAL A 68 -6.33 7.01 3.73
CA VAL A 68 -7.08 7.95 4.58
C VAL A 68 -7.35 9.27 3.87
N ARG A 69 -6.34 9.91 3.29
CA ARG A 69 -6.50 11.24 2.67
C ARG A 69 -7.43 11.25 1.45
N GLU A 70 -7.52 10.14 0.74
CA GLU A 70 -8.33 10.04 -0.49
C GLU A 70 -9.75 9.56 -0.16
N ASP A 71 -9.85 8.49 0.63
CA ASP A 71 -11.10 7.76 0.81
C ASP A 71 -11.85 8.16 2.10
N HIS A 72 -11.12 8.62 3.13
CA HIS A 72 -11.67 8.86 4.47
C HIS A 72 -11.04 10.06 5.22
N PRO A 73 -10.98 11.26 4.60
CA PRO A 73 -10.34 12.42 5.23
C PRO A 73 -11.02 12.83 6.55
N GLU A 74 -12.29 12.48 6.74
CA GLU A 74 -13.07 12.71 7.96
C GLU A 74 -12.65 11.83 9.14
N ALA A 75 -11.93 10.72 8.89
CA ALA A 75 -11.52 9.79 9.94
C ALA A 75 -10.46 10.37 10.90
N PHE A 76 -9.83 11.48 10.52
CA PHE A 76 -8.76 12.14 11.28
C PHE A 76 -8.92 13.67 11.27
N GLY A 77 -8.71 14.31 12.42
CA GLY A 77 -8.53 15.77 12.46
C GLY A 77 -7.24 16.20 11.76
N ALA A 78 -7.16 17.46 11.32
CA ALA A 78 -6.01 17.99 10.56
C ALA A 78 -4.63 17.72 11.21
N GLY A 79 -4.53 17.84 12.54
CA GLY A 79 -3.28 17.54 13.27
C GLY A 79 -2.96 16.05 13.42
N ALA A 80 -3.94 15.17 13.30
CA ALA A 80 -3.74 13.72 13.38
C ALA A 80 -3.19 13.15 12.07
N LEU A 81 -3.48 13.77 10.92
CA LEU A 81 -2.93 13.36 9.63
C LEU A 81 -1.41 13.51 9.55
N ASP A 82 -0.81 14.48 10.26
CA ASP A 82 0.66 14.60 10.33
C ASP A 82 1.33 13.44 11.07
N VAL A 83 0.57 12.66 11.84
CA VAL A 83 1.03 11.46 12.56
C VAL A 83 0.65 10.19 11.79
N TRP A 84 -0.58 10.11 11.32
CA TRP A 84 -1.18 8.87 10.78
C TRP A 84 -1.08 8.74 9.26
N ASP A 85 -0.82 9.84 8.55
CA ASP A 85 -0.59 9.87 7.11
C ASP A 85 0.28 11.09 6.71
N PRO A 86 1.54 11.15 7.19
CA PRO A 86 2.42 12.28 7.00
C PRO A 86 2.75 12.49 5.51
N ALA A 87 2.51 13.70 5.00
CA ALA A 87 2.83 14.04 3.61
C ALA A 87 4.32 14.32 3.37
N ASP A 88 5.05 14.69 4.42
CA ASP A 88 6.49 14.94 4.37
C ASP A 88 7.25 13.64 4.72
N PRO A 89 8.01 13.07 3.77
CA PRO A 89 8.75 11.84 4.01
C PRO A 89 9.82 11.99 5.09
N ALA A 90 10.32 13.20 5.36
CA ALA A 90 11.31 13.44 6.40
C ALA A 90 10.74 13.34 7.82
N LYS A 91 9.40 13.40 7.97
CA LYS A 91 8.72 13.24 9.27
C LYS A 91 8.45 11.79 9.63
N VAL A 92 8.42 10.89 8.65
CA VAL A 92 8.10 9.46 8.86
C VAL A 92 9.14 8.83 9.78
N GLN A 93 8.67 8.22 10.87
CA GLN A 93 9.48 7.47 11.82
C GLN A 93 9.23 5.96 11.74
N LEU A 94 8.02 5.57 11.39
CA LEU A 94 7.57 4.18 11.31
C LEU A 94 7.01 3.84 9.92
N VAL A 95 7.22 2.61 9.48
CA VAL A 95 6.55 2.03 8.32
C VAL A 95 5.77 0.80 8.79
N ALA A 96 4.47 0.78 8.54
CA ALA A 96 3.58 -0.32 8.86
C ALA A 96 3.18 -1.05 7.57
N CYS A 97 3.53 -2.33 7.47
CA CYS A 97 3.19 -3.20 6.35
C CYS A 97 2.01 -4.08 6.75
N VAL A 98 0.86 -3.90 6.09
CA VAL A 98 -0.37 -4.65 6.36
C VAL A 98 -0.49 -5.79 5.35
N ASP A 99 -0.35 -7.03 5.83
CA ASP A 99 -0.40 -8.23 5.01
C ASP A 99 -1.56 -9.14 5.43
N THR A 100 -2.14 -9.84 4.46
CA THR A 100 -3.10 -10.92 4.74
C THR A 100 -2.37 -12.10 5.36
N ALA A 101 -2.79 -12.52 6.56
CA ALA A 101 -2.27 -13.67 7.27
C ALA A 101 -3.07 -14.96 7.02
N GLY A 102 -4.31 -14.83 6.56
CA GLY A 102 -5.15 -15.94 6.13
C GLY A 102 -6.64 -15.68 6.34
N ARG A 103 -7.46 -16.68 6.02
CA ARG A 103 -8.90 -16.65 6.30
C ARG A 103 -9.16 -16.82 7.79
N GLY A 104 -10.01 -15.95 8.33
CA GLY A 104 -10.48 -15.98 9.71
C GLY A 104 -11.85 -16.65 9.85
N ALA A 105 -12.60 -16.17 10.85
CA ALA A 105 -13.89 -16.74 11.23
C ALA A 105 -14.97 -16.55 10.15
N PHE A 106 -15.81 -17.57 9.97
CA PHE A 106 -17.07 -17.42 9.24
C PHE A 106 -17.97 -16.40 9.94
N VAL A 107 -18.57 -15.51 9.15
CA VAL A 107 -19.46 -14.46 9.65
C VAL A 107 -20.91 -14.83 9.39
N LYS A 108 -21.29 -14.98 8.11
CA LYS A 108 -22.68 -15.16 7.69
C LYS A 108 -22.73 -15.67 6.26
N ARG A 109 -23.79 -16.42 5.91
CA ARG A 109 -24.19 -16.70 4.53
C ARG A 109 -25.25 -15.67 4.11
N CYS A 110 -25.02 -15.00 3.01
CA CYS A 110 -25.96 -14.07 2.41
C CYS A 110 -26.66 -14.74 1.23
N ASP A 111 -27.97 -14.94 1.33
CA ASP A 111 -28.78 -15.51 0.26
C ASP A 111 -29.48 -14.40 -0.51
N TYR A 112 -29.27 -14.38 -1.83
CA TYR A 112 -29.82 -13.36 -2.72
C TYR A 112 -30.75 -13.98 -3.74
N THR A 113 -31.91 -13.36 -3.92
CA THR A 113 -32.81 -13.65 -5.03
C THR A 113 -32.51 -12.66 -6.15
N ALA A 114 -32.00 -13.15 -7.28
CA ALA A 114 -31.88 -12.31 -8.46
C ALA A 114 -33.27 -11.79 -8.88
N GLN A 115 -33.44 -10.47 -8.94
CA GLN A 115 -34.60 -9.91 -9.63
C GLN A 115 -34.39 -10.09 -11.12
N SER A 116 -35.23 -10.93 -11.74
CA SER A 116 -35.39 -10.94 -13.19
C SER A 116 -36.13 -9.66 -13.60
N GLY A 117 -35.39 -8.64 -14.01
CA GLY A 117 -35.95 -7.42 -14.57
C GLY A 117 -34.99 -6.76 -15.55
N PRO A 118 -35.46 -6.15 -16.65
CA PRO A 118 -34.62 -5.28 -17.45
C PRO A 118 -34.08 -4.16 -16.54
N ILE A 119 -32.77 -3.93 -16.56
CA ILE A 119 -32.21 -2.73 -15.95
C ILE A 119 -32.55 -1.57 -16.89
N ASP A 120 -33.74 -1.00 -16.76
CA ASP A 120 -34.11 0.23 -17.46
C ASP A 120 -33.42 1.41 -16.76
N GLY A 121 -32.14 1.59 -17.10
CA GLY A 121 -31.31 2.72 -16.71
C GLY A 121 -30.22 2.96 -17.76
N PRO A 122 -29.60 4.14 -17.82
CA PRO A 122 -28.61 4.48 -18.87
C PRO A 122 -27.33 3.61 -18.82
N LEU A 123 -27.20 2.73 -17.83
CA LEU A 123 -26.12 1.75 -17.65
C LEU A 123 -26.60 0.29 -17.81
N GLY A 124 -27.80 0.07 -18.35
CA GLY A 124 -28.44 -1.23 -18.53
C GLY A 124 -27.70 -2.12 -19.54
N GLY A 125 -26.64 -2.77 -19.07
CA GLY A 125 -25.97 -3.85 -19.81
C GLY A 125 -26.78 -5.15 -19.72
N PRO A 126 -26.81 -5.97 -20.79
CA PRO A 126 -27.42 -7.29 -20.73
C PRO A 126 -26.58 -8.20 -19.82
N GLY A 127 -27.22 -8.83 -18.85
CA GLY A 127 -26.61 -9.96 -18.13
C GLY A 127 -26.41 -9.80 -16.63
N GLY A 128 -27.33 -9.18 -15.89
CA GLY A 128 -27.38 -9.41 -14.44
C GLY A 128 -27.52 -10.91 -14.11
N PRO A 129 -26.96 -11.40 -13.00
CA PRO A 129 -27.06 -12.82 -12.65
C PRO A 129 -28.54 -13.23 -12.55
N THR A 130 -28.94 -14.27 -13.27
CA THR A 130 -30.30 -14.84 -13.21
C THR A 130 -30.30 -16.07 -12.29
N GLY A 131 -31.19 -16.07 -11.28
CA GLY A 131 -31.36 -17.15 -10.30
C GLY A 131 -30.88 -16.80 -8.89
N ASN A 132 -31.30 -17.62 -7.92
CA ASN A 132 -30.85 -17.48 -6.53
C ASN A 132 -29.35 -17.79 -6.45
N TYR A 133 -28.62 -17.01 -5.66
CA TYR A 133 -27.21 -17.25 -5.36
C TYR A 133 -26.93 -16.94 -3.90
N SER A 134 -25.87 -17.53 -3.37
CA SER A 134 -25.42 -17.30 -2.01
C SER A 134 -23.95 -16.90 -1.97
N VAL A 135 -23.59 -16.12 -0.96
CA VAL A 135 -22.22 -15.67 -0.69
C VAL A 135 -21.87 -15.99 0.76
N ASP A 136 -20.77 -16.71 0.98
CA ASP A 136 -20.27 -17.02 2.32
C ASP A 136 -19.22 -15.99 2.74
N LEU A 137 -19.50 -15.25 3.82
CA LEU A 137 -18.63 -14.19 4.33
C LEU A 137 -17.69 -14.74 5.41
N TYR A 138 -16.40 -14.47 5.27
CA TYR A 138 -15.37 -14.79 6.26
C TYR A 138 -14.58 -13.55 6.62
N LYS A 139 -14.31 -13.32 7.90
CA LYS A 139 -13.29 -12.34 8.31
C LYS A 139 -11.95 -12.75 7.72
N THR A 140 -11.08 -11.78 7.49
CA THR A 140 -9.69 -12.04 7.10
C THR A 140 -8.79 -11.69 8.26
N GLU A 141 -7.86 -12.58 8.59
CA GLU A 141 -6.81 -12.29 9.55
C GLU A 141 -5.71 -11.51 8.86
N PHE A 142 -5.37 -10.34 9.41
CA PHE A 142 -4.29 -9.49 8.95
C PHE A 142 -3.14 -9.50 9.95
N ARG A 143 -1.94 -9.25 9.43
CA ARG A 143 -0.73 -9.00 10.20
C ARG A 143 -0.22 -7.63 9.83
N VAL A 144 0.12 -6.83 10.84
CA VAL A 144 0.90 -5.61 10.64
C VAL A 144 2.32 -5.85 11.13
N THR A 145 3.31 -5.59 10.29
CA THR A 145 4.72 -5.54 10.70
C THR A 145 5.21 -4.11 10.68
N LEU A 146 5.74 -3.64 11.82
CA LEU A 146 6.25 -2.28 11.97
C LEU A 146 7.76 -2.27 11.87
N TYR A 147 8.28 -1.33 11.10
CA TYR A 147 9.70 -1.06 10.95
C TYR A 147 10.02 0.38 11.31
N ALA A 148 11.18 0.62 11.90
CA ALA A 148 11.72 1.96 12.05
C ALA A 148 12.19 2.44 10.67
N ALA A 149 11.58 3.50 10.15
CA ALA A 149 11.77 3.95 8.76
C ALA A 149 13.25 4.24 8.43
N ARG A 150 13.98 4.86 9.37
CA ARG A 150 15.38 5.24 9.15
C ARG A 150 16.35 4.07 9.11
N THR A 151 16.09 3.00 9.86
CA THR A 151 17.04 1.90 10.05
C THR A 151 16.60 0.61 9.38
N GLY A 152 15.30 0.45 9.09
CA GLY A 152 14.70 -0.80 8.63
C GLY A 152 14.57 -1.84 9.74
N ALA A 153 14.90 -1.50 10.99
CA ALA A 153 14.80 -2.43 12.11
C ALA A 153 13.33 -2.74 12.42
N ARG A 154 12.98 -4.02 12.57
CA ARG A 154 11.65 -4.44 12.99
C ARG A 154 11.38 -3.99 14.42
N VAL A 155 10.30 -3.24 14.61
CA VAL A 155 9.86 -2.70 15.90
C VAL A 155 8.87 -3.65 16.56
N ALA A 156 7.85 -4.08 15.82
CA ALA A 156 6.77 -4.89 16.37
C ALA A 156 6.03 -5.66 15.28
N THR A 157 5.17 -6.58 15.72
CA THR A 157 4.17 -7.25 14.89
C THR A 157 2.87 -7.33 15.66
N ALA A 158 1.76 -7.02 14.99
CA ALA A 158 0.41 -7.14 15.53
C ALA A 158 -0.47 -7.96 14.57
N ARG A 159 -1.57 -8.49 15.10
CA ARG A 159 -2.62 -9.15 14.31
C ARG A 159 -3.97 -8.53 14.63
N PHE A 160 -4.83 -8.51 13.63
CA PHE A 160 -6.19 -8.00 13.75
C PHE A 160 -7.04 -8.64 12.65
N SER A 161 -8.35 -8.65 12.81
CA SER A 161 -9.27 -9.16 11.80
C SER A 161 -9.86 -8.00 10.99
N GLY A 162 -10.00 -8.17 9.69
CA GLY A 162 -10.79 -7.29 8.83
C GLY A 162 -12.14 -7.91 8.54
N ASP A 163 -13.19 -7.12 8.66
CA ASP A 163 -14.58 -7.57 8.55
C ASP A 163 -15.47 -6.60 7.77
N ARG A 164 -14.89 -5.80 6.86
CA ARG A 164 -15.62 -5.05 5.84
C ARG A 164 -15.80 -5.91 4.58
N PHE A 165 -17.03 -6.06 4.13
CA PHE A 165 -17.44 -6.84 2.95
C PHE A 165 -18.07 -5.96 1.86
N GLY A 166 -17.82 -4.65 1.85
CA GLY A 166 -18.34 -3.73 0.83
C GLY A 166 -17.59 -2.40 0.84
N ALA A 167 -17.55 -1.70 -0.30
CA ALA A 167 -16.94 -0.37 -0.36
C ALA A 167 -17.76 0.63 0.48
N ASP A 168 -19.07 0.62 0.29
CA ASP A 168 -20.05 1.50 0.95
C ASP A 168 -20.73 0.84 2.17
N GLU A 169 -20.14 -0.24 2.70
CA GLU A 169 -20.70 -0.92 3.86
C GLU A 169 -20.53 -0.07 5.11
N ASP A 170 -21.66 0.33 5.70
CA ASP A 170 -21.68 0.81 7.08
C ASP A 170 -21.20 -0.31 8.00
N GLU A 171 -20.24 0.00 8.86
CA GLU A 171 -19.69 -0.91 9.87
C GLU A 171 -20.76 -1.59 10.75
N ASN A 172 -21.88 -0.91 10.98
CA ASN A 172 -23.00 -1.46 11.75
C ASN A 172 -24.16 -1.95 10.85
N GLY A 173 -24.00 -1.87 9.53
CA GLY A 173 -24.98 -2.30 8.55
C GLY A 173 -25.04 -3.82 8.41
N ASP A 174 -26.09 -4.32 7.74
CA ASP A 174 -26.12 -5.73 7.35
C ASP A 174 -25.13 -5.96 6.19
N PRO A 175 -24.09 -6.81 6.36
CA PRO A 175 -23.12 -7.11 5.30
C PRO A 175 -23.75 -7.86 4.11
N CYS A 176 -25.01 -8.30 4.24
CA CYS A 176 -25.80 -8.88 3.15
C CYS A 176 -26.61 -7.85 2.34
N SER A 177 -26.36 -6.55 2.50
CA SER A 177 -27.08 -5.51 1.76
C SER A 177 -26.84 -5.64 0.25
N PRO A 178 -27.89 -5.61 -0.61
CA PRO A 178 -27.78 -5.86 -2.05
C PRO A 178 -26.93 -4.84 -2.83
N ALA A 179 -26.49 -3.74 -2.20
CA ALA A 179 -25.49 -2.83 -2.76
C ALA A 179 -24.10 -3.48 -2.90
N THR A 180 -23.85 -4.63 -2.26
CA THR A 180 -22.71 -5.49 -2.58
C THR A 180 -22.96 -6.19 -3.91
N VAL A 181 -22.76 -5.47 -5.01
CA VAL A 181 -22.95 -5.96 -6.38
C VAL A 181 -22.10 -7.21 -6.59
N VAL A 182 -22.74 -8.38 -6.68
CA VAL A 182 -22.10 -9.58 -7.21
C VAL A 182 -22.16 -9.51 -8.72
N HIS A 183 -20.99 -9.39 -9.36
CA HIS A 183 -20.92 -9.36 -10.81
C HIS A 183 -21.44 -10.69 -11.38
N ALA A 184 -22.13 -10.64 -12.51
CA ALA A 184 -22.74 -11.83 -13.13
C ALA A 184 -21.73 -12.93 -13.51
N ASN A 185 -20.44 -12.58 -13.60
CA ASN A 185 -19.35 -13.49 -13.90
C ASN A 185 -18.72 -14.12 -12.64
N ASP A 186 -19.13 -13.73 -11.44
CA ASP A 186 -18.68 -14.40 -10.22
C ASP A 186 -19.36 -15.79 -10.13
N PRO A 187 -18.61 -16.86 -9.86
CA PRO A 187 -19.18 -18.18 -9.70
C PRO A 187 -20.24 -18.15 -8.60
N ARG A 188 -21.45 -18.66 -8.91
CA ARG A 188 -22.55 -18.81 -7.94
C ARG A 188 -22.05 -19.64 -6.76
N GLY A 189 -22.19 -19.12 -5.53
CA GLY A 189 -21.58 -19.70 -4.33
C GLY A 189 -20.20 -19.12 -4.01
N SER A 190 -20.02 -17.81 -4.16
CA SER A 190 -18.74 -17.16 -3.94
C SER A 190 -18.42 -17.03 -2.44
N VAL A 191 -17.18 -17.37 -2.08
CA VAL A 191 -16.63 -17.03 -0.77
C VAL A 191 -16.11 -15.60 -0.84
N ARG A 192 -16.47 -14.78 0.13
CA ARG A 192 -15.96 -13.42 0.25
C ARG A 192 -15.18 -13.26 1.56
N GLU A 193 -13.97 -12.77 1.43
CA GLU A 193 -13.07 -12.49 2.54
C GLU A 193 -13.13 -10.99 2.86
N GLY A 194 -13.22 -10.65 4.15
CA GLY A 194 -13.32 -9.28 4.62
C GLY A 194 -12.03 -8.50 4.41
N ILE A 195 -12.13 -7.22 4.14
CA ILE A 195 -11.02 -6.27 4.18
C ILE A 195 -11.10 -5.45 5.47
N PRO A 196 -10.03 -4.79 5.93
CA PRO A 196 -10.09 -4.07 7.17
C PRO A 196 -10.73 -2.68 7.00
N TYR A 197 -11.41 -2.22 8.05
CA TYR A 197 -11.74 -0.81 8.23
C TYR A 197 -10.50 -0.02 8.66
N ILE A 198 -10.45 1.28 8.33
CA ILE A 198 -9.37 2.18 8.76
C ILE A 198 -9.19 2.16 10.28
N ARG A 199 -10.29 2.16 11.05
CA ARG A 199 -10.22 2.08 12.51
C ARG A 199 -9.50 0.82 13.01
N GLN A 200 -9.66 -0.32 12.34
CA GLN A 200 -9.08 -1.59 12.80
C GLN A 200 -7.56 -1.58 12.64
N ILE A 201 -7.08 -1.01 11.52
CA ILE A 201 -5.65 -0.76 11.32
C ILE A 201 -5.14 0.25 12.35
N ARG A 202 -5.87 1.36 12.56
CA ARG A 202 -5.51 2.39 13.53
C ARG A 202 -5.37 1.81 14.94
N ASP A 203 -6.38 1.10 15.41
CA ASP A 203 -6.43 0.54 16.76
C ASP A 203 -5.30 -0.48 16.98
N ALA A 204 -4.94 -1.28 15.95
CA ALA A 204 -3.79 -2.18 15.98
C ALA A 204 -2.44 -1.44 16.06
N LEU A 205 -2.37 -0.22 15.54
CA LEU A 205 -1.17 0.63 15.49
C LEU A 205 -1.05 1.61 16.65
N THR A 206 -2.16 1.99 17.30
CA THR A 206 -2.23 2.99 18.37
C THR A 206 -1.16 2.82 19.45
N PRO A 207 -0.90 1.61 19.99
CA PRO A 207 0.14 1.40 21.02
C PRO A 207 1.56 1.76 20.58
N TYR A 208 1.82 1.83 19.27
CA TYR A 208 3.14 2.13 18.73
C TYR A 208 3.26 3.58 18.25
N VAL A 209 2.14 4.20 17.87
CA VAL A 209 2.09 5.51 17.23
C VAL A 209 1.82 6.62 18.24
N THR A 210 0.87 6.44 19.17
CA THR A 210 0.37 7.54 20.02
C THR A 210 0.24 7.23 21.52
N HIS A 211 0.54 6.00 21.97
CA HIS A 211 0.26 5.55 23.34
C HIS A 211 1.43 5.09 24.23
#